data_AF-A0AAN6TQ60-F1
#
_entry.id   AF-A0AAN6TQ60-F1
#
_cell.length_a   1.000
_cell.length_b   1.000
_cell.length_c   1.000
_cell.angle_alpha   90.00
_cell.angle_beta   90.00
_cell.angle_gamma   90.00
#
_symmetry.space_group_name_H-M   'P 1'
#
loop_
_entity.id
_entity.type
_entity.pdbx_description
1 polymer ?
#
loop_
_entity_poly.entity_id
_entity_poly.type
_entity_poly.pdbx_seq_one_letter_code
_entity_poly.pdbx_strand_id
1 'polypeptide(L)'
;RLVRRDAIESFANNCEKIWEDWTSLLRKTTLPPNVASSDARVTAAFRAVDRVISGKQSTYVLRWLAYVRLMTLCDSLKPVVRAERENGEAYRERGDRDINAVIDIYENALRPSDRRGLRDVILEHRRTGKRVKSLAGPSPLFLLIYSDEAETVMYTVSHTSR
;
A
#
# COMPACT_ATOMS: atom_id res chain seq x y z
N ARG A 1 -12.49 19.03 -8.85
CA ARG A 1 -11.73 19.02 -10.14
C ARG A 1 -10.48 18.21 -9.89
N LEU A 2 -10.13 17.19 -10.70
CA LEU A 2 -9.10 16.21 -10.33
C LEU A 2 -7.73 16.81 -9.96
N VAL A 3 -7.29 17.84 -10.66
CA VAL A 3 -6.09 18.62 -10.33
C VAL A 3 -6.50 19.88 -9.58
N ARG A 4 -5.82 20.16 -8.47
CA ARG A 4 -6.07 21.33 -7.62
C ARG A 4 -5.72 22.61 -8.39
N ARG A 5 -6.54 23.64 -8.27
CA ARG A 5 -6.27 24.96 -8.89
C ARG A 5 -5.16 25.71 -8.16
N ASP A 6 -5.04 25.46 -6.86
CA ASP A 6 -4.10 26.02 -5.90
C ASP A 6 -3.02 24.99 -5.50
N ALA A 7 -2.62 24.12 -6.43
CA ALA A 7 -1.69 23.01 -6.16
C ALA A 7 -0.38 23.48 -5.51
N ILE A 8 0.20 24.58 -6.00
CA ILE A 8 1.44 25.15 -5.48
C ILE A 8 1.26 25.69 -4.06
N GLU A 9 0.20 26.45 -3.81
CA GLU A 9 -0.07 27.05 -2.51
C GLU A 9 -0.35 25.99 -1.44
N SER A 10 -1.17 24.98 -1.75
CA SER A 10 -1.40 23.88 -0.81
C SER A 10 -0.17 23.04 -0.59
N PHE A 11 0.66 22.82 -1.63
CA PHE A 11 1.94 22.17 -1.43
C PHE A 11 2.79 22.97 -0.45
N ALA A 12 2.98 24.28 -0.68
CA ALA A 12 3.76 25.14 0.21
C ALA A 12 3.23 25.12 1.65
N ASN A 13 1.90 25.10 1.84
CA ASN A 13 1.26 25.14 3.16
C ASN A 13 1.26 23.79 3.89
N ASN A 14 1.49 22.66 3.20
CA ASN A 14 1.35 21.33 3.79
C ASN A 14 2.59 20.44 3.63
N CYS A 15 3.60 20.86 2.87
CA CYS A 15 4.73 20.03 2.47
C CYS A 15 5.51 19.48 3.67
N GLU A 16 5.74 20.28 4.71
CA GLU A 16 6.45 19.86 5.92
C GLU A 16 5.71 18.73 6.62
N LYS A 17 4.42 18.92 6.92
CA LYS A 17 3.59 17.90 7.56
C LYS A 17 3.49 16.62 6.72
N ILE A 18 3.29 16.76 5.41
CA ILE A 18 3.26 15.63 4.48
C ILE A 18 4.59 14.87 4.51
N TRP A 19 5.71 15.61 4.51
CA TRP A 19 7.04 15.03 4.56
C TRP A 19 7.30 14.28 5.87
N GLU A 20 6.88 14.85 7.00
CA GLU A 20 6.94 14.21 8.32
C GLU A 20 6.11 12.92 8.37
N ASP A 21 4.84 13.00 7.97
CA ASP A 21 3.93 11.85 7.92
C ASP A 21 4.48 10.75 7.00
N TRP A 22 4.98 11.13 5.83
CA TRP A 22 5.58 10.21 4.87
C TRP A 22 6.83 9.54 5.41
N THR A 23 7.73 10.32 6.01
CA THR A 23 8.98 9.81 6.61
C THR A 23 8.67 8.88 7.78
N SER A 24 7.68 9.21 8.60
CA SER A 24 7.20 8.36 9.69
C SER A 24 6.68 7.01 9.19
N LEU A 25 5.90 7.03 8.10
CA LEU A 25 5.41 5.82 7.45
C LEU A 25 6.56 5.00 6.84
N LEU A 26 7.51 5.64 6.16
CA LEU A 26 8.68 4.99 5.59
C LEU A 26 9.54 4.31 6.65
N ARG A 27 9.78 4.97 7.79
CA ARG A 27 10.53 4.37 8.91
C ARG A 27 9.91 3.08 9.44
N LYS A 28 8.57 3.03 9.50
CA LYS A 28 7.83 1.84 9.98
C LYS A 28 7.74 0.71 8.97
N THR A 29 7.98 1.01 7.69
CA THR A 29 7.69 0.09 6.60
C THR A 29 8.91 -0.24 5.75
N THR A 30 10.05 0.40 5.99
CA THR A 30 11.32 0.06 5.31
C THR A 30 11.85 -1.24 5.88
N LEU A 31 11.90 -2.25 5.02
CA LEU A 31 12.42 -3.55 5.35
C LEU A 31 13.92 -3.59 5.05
N PRO A 32 14.72 -4.27 5.88
CA PRO A 32 16.13 -4.47 5.58
C PRO A 32 16.31 -5.33 4.32
N PRO A 33 17.45 -5.24 3.64
CA PRO A 33 17.78 -6.16 2.57
C PRO A 33 17.77 -7.61 3.10
N ASN A 34 17.36 -8.55 2.25
CA ASN A 34 17.32 -9.99 2.56
C ASN A 34 16.43 -10.36 3.76
N VAL A 35 15.40 -9.55 4.06
CA VAL A 35 14.39 -9.93 5.06
C VAL A 35 13.67 -11.20 4.59
N ALA A 36 13.47 -12.16 5.49
CA ALA A 36 12.60 -13.30 5.23
C ALA A 36 11.14 -12.85 5.17
N SER A 37 10.32 -13.49 4.34
CA SER A 37 8.90 -13.16 4.18
C SER A 37 8.09 -13.41 5.45
N SER A 38 8.57 -14.32 6.31
CA SER A 38 8.00 -14.67 7.63
C SER A 38 8.43 -13.74 8.77
N ASP A 39 9.36 -12.80 8.51
CA ASP A 39 9.89 -11.91 9.55
C ASP A 39 8.80 -11.02 10.16
N ALA A 40 8.83 -10.85 11.48
CA ALA A 40 7.86 -10.02 12.20
C ALA A 40 7.82 -8.56 11.70
N ARG A 41 8.92 -8.05 11.15
CA ARG A 41 9.01 -6.72 10.54
C ARG A 41 8.15 -6.61 9.27
N VAL A 42 8.02 -7.68 8.49
CA VAL A 42 7.12 -7.73 7.32
C VAL A 42 5.68 -7.58 7.78
N THR A 43 5.29 -8.32 8.81
CA THR A 43 3.97 -8.21 9.45
C THR A 43 3.72 -6.80 10.00
N ALA A 44 4.69 -6.23 10.71
CA ALA A 44 4.59 -4.88 11.27
C ALA A 44 4.44 -3.82 10.17
N ALA A 45 5.17 -3.95 9.06
CA ALA A 45 5.08 -3.04 7.92
C ALA A 45 3.69 -3.06 7.27
N PHE A 46 3.13 -4.25 7.01
CA PHE A 46 1.77 -4.37 6.48
C PHE A 46 0.72 -3.77 7.42
N ARG A 47 0.81 -4.03 8.73
CA ARG A 47 -0.06 -3.42 9.74
C ARG A 47 0.05 -1.89 9.76
N ALA A 48 1.25 -1.35 9.64
CA ALA A 48 1.48 0.09 9.66
C ALA A 48 0.82 0.77 8.45
N VAL A 49 0.96 0.18 7.26
CA VAL A 49 0.31 0.68 6.03
C VAL A 49 -1.20 0.55 6.12
N ASP A 50 -1.71 -0.61 6.54
CA ASP A 50 -3.15 -0.88 6.65
C ASP A 50 -3.86 0.10 7.60
N ARG A 51 -3.23 0.41 8.73
CA ARG A 51 -3.75 1.40 9.69
C ARG A 51 -3.90 2.79 9.08
N VAL A 52 -2.98 3.20 8.21
CA VAL A 52 -3.07 4.49 7.53
C VAL A 52 -4.18 4.47 6.49
N ILE A 53 -4.24 3.42 5.67
CA ILE A 53 -5.25 3.27 4.61
C ILE A 53 -6.67 3.22 5.19
N SER A 54 -6.87 2.42 6.24
CA SER A 54 -8.17 2.22 6.90
C SER A 54 -8.49 3.30 7.95
N GLY A 55 -7.55 4.20 8.24
CA GLY A 55 -7.67 5.19 9.30
C GLY A 55 -8.56 6.38 8.92
N LYS A 56 -9.63 6.61 9.68
CA LYS A 56 -10.55 7.76 9.47
C LYS A 56 -9.88 9.13 9.65
N GLN A 57 -8.80 9.20 10.43
CA GLN A 57 -8.07 10.44 10.71
C GLN A 57 -6.94 10.72 9.71
N SER A 58 -6.70 9.82 8.75
CA SER A 58 -5.64 9.98 7.76
C SER A 58 -6.08 10.98 6.67
N THR A 59 -5.23 11.98 6.40
CA THR A 59 -5.43 12.85 5.24
C THR A 59 -5.46 12.02 3.95
N TYR A 60 -6.17 12.48 2.92
CA TYR A 60 -6.26 11.76 1.64
C TYR A 60 -4.88 11.56 1.01
N VAL A 61 -4.02 12.58 1.08
CA VAL A 61 -2.62 12.53 0.62
C VAL A 61 -1.86 11.41 1.32
N LEU A 62 -1.96 11.32 2.64
CA LEU A 62 -1.25 10.29 3.40
C LEU A 62 -1.79 8.89 3.08
N ARG A 63 -3.10 8.74 2.85
CA ARG A 63 -3.69 7.47 2.36
C ARG A 63 -3.14 7.08 1.00
N TRP A 64 -3.02 8.01 0.07
CA TRP A 64 -2.43 7.76 -1.24
C TRP A 64 -0.95 7.38 -1.18
N LEU A 65 -0.17 8.08 -0.36
CA LEU A 65 1.22 7.71 -0.09
C LEU A 65 1.31 6.30 0.52
N ALA A 66 0.41 5.94 1.43
CA ALA A 66 0.32 4.60 1.98
C ALA A 66 -0.03 3.54 0.94
N TYR A 67 -0.89 3.84 -0.03
CA TYR A 67 -1.15 2.95 -1.16
C TYR A 67 0.08 2.74 -2.04
N VAL A 68 0.84 3.80 -2.34
CA VAL A 68 2.11 3.65 -3.06
C VAL A 68 3.08 2.79 -2.26
N ARG A 69 3.11 2.98 -0.93
CA ARG A 69 3.95 2.16 -0.05
C ARG A 69 3.52 0.70 -0.02
N LEU A 70 2.22 0.43 0.04
CA LEU A 70 1.65 -0.92 -0.05
C LEU A 70 2.15 -1.63 -1.31
N MET A 71 2.02 -0.98 -2.46
CA MET A 71 2.44 -1.57 -3.73
C MET A 71 3.95 -1.80 -3.78
N THR A 72 4.73 -0.88 -3.23
CA THR A 72 6.19 -1.01 -3.14
C THR A 72 6.59 -2.19 -2.25
N LEU A 73 5.93 -2.36 -1.10
CA LEU A 73 6.12 -3.51 -0.20
C LEU A 73 5.78 -4.83 -0.90
N CYS A 74 4.63 -4.89 -1.58
CA CYS A 74 4.25 -6.08 -2.33
C CYS A 74 5.28 -6.41 -3.42
N ASP A 75 5.75 -5.41 -4.16
CA ASP A 75 6.73 -5.59 -5.22
C ASP A 75 8.10 -6.04 -4.67
N SER A 76 8.52 -5.55 -3.50
CA SER A 76 9.78 -5.97 -2.87
C SER A 76 9.74 -7.40 -2.31
N LEU A 77 8.57 -7.88 -1.89
CA LEU A 77 8.43 -9.23 -1.31
C LEU A 77 8.24 -10.33 -2.35
N LYS A 78 7.76 -10.01 -3.55
CA LYS A 78 7.65 -10.98 -4.66
C LYS A 78 8.95 -11.77 -4.91
N PRO A 79 10.12 -11.12 -5.11
CA PRO A 79 11.37 -11.86 -5.35
C PRO A 79 11.83 -12.64 -4.11
N VAL A 80 11.58 -12.14 -2.90
CA VAL A 80 11.91 -12.84 -1.65
C VAL A 80 11.15 -14.16 -1.55
N VAL A 81 9.82 -14.10 -1.65
CA VAL A 81 8.95 -15.28 -1.60
C VAL A 81 9.28 -16.26 -2.72
N ARG A 82 9.64 -15.75 -3.90
CA ARG A 82 10.10 -16.57 -5.02
C ARG A 82 11.38 -17.33 -4.66
N ALA A 83 12.37 -16.67 -4.08
CA ALA A 83 13.65 -17.28 -3.69
C ALA A 83 13.47 -18.33 -2.58
N GLU A 84 12.70 -18.02 -1.53
CA GLU A 84 12.38 -18.97 -0.45
C GLU A 84 11.72 -20.24 -1.00
N ARG A 85 10.81 -20.09 -1.98
CA ARG A 85 10.19 -21.22 -2.66
C ARG A 85 11.21 -22.02 -3.48
N GLU A 86 12.05 -21.34 -4.26
CA GLU A 86 13.08 -21.99 -5.08
C GLU A 86 14.08 -22.78 -4.21
N ASN A 87 14.33 -22.34 -2.98
CA ASN A 87 15.16 -23.02 -1.99
C ASN A 87 14.43 -24.14 -1.21
N GLY A 88 13.13 -24.36 -1.45
CA GLY A 88 12.34 -25.37 -0.74
C GLY A 88 11.95 -25.00 0.69
N GLU A 89 12.17 -23.74 1.11
CA GLU A 89 11.83 -23.23 2.44
C GLU A 89 10.32 -23.03 2.62
N ALA A 90 9.56 -23.09 1.51
CA ALA A 90 8.10 -23.05 1.50
C ALA A 90 7.52 -24.16 0.59
N TYR A 91 6.74 -25.08 1.17
CA TYR A 91 6.04 -26.15 0.44
C TYR A 91 4.71 -25.64 -0.15
N ARG A 92 4.51 -25.62 -1.49
CA ARG A 92 3.20 -25.64 -2.21
C ARG A 92 3.28 -25.58 -3.78
N GLU A 93 2.29 -26.19 -4.45
CA GLU A 93 2.10 -26.43 -5.92
C GLU A 93 2.05 -25.19 -6.84
N ARG A 94 2.15 -25.35 -8.19
CA ARG A 94 2.43 -24.37 -9.29
C ARG A 94 1.34 -23.29 -9.62
N GLY A 95 1.74 -22.07 -10.06
CA GLY A 95 0.84 -20.96 -10.51
C GLY A 95 1.29 -19.51 -10.22
N ASP A 96 0.40 -18.52 -10.47
CA ASP A 96 0.43 -17.04 -10.22
C ASP A 96 0.63 -16.68 -8.72
N ARG A 97 1.65 -17.29 -8.14
CA ARG A 97 1.76 -17.63 -6.71
C ARG A 97 2.46 -16.59 -5.89
N ASP A 98 3.44 -15.90 -6.46
CA ASP A 98 4.29 -15.01 -5.68
C ASP A 98 3.43 -13.85 -5.15
N ILE A 99 2.48 -13.37 -5.96
CA ILE A 99 1.55 -12.34 -5.50
C ILE A 99 0.48 -12.87 -4.54
N ASN A 100 -0.01 -14.11 -4.74
CA ASN A 100 -0.97 -14.71 -3.82
C ASN A 100 -0.32 -14.98 -2.46
N ALA A 101 0.92 -15.43 -2.42
CA ALA A 101 1.69 -15.61 -1.19
C ALA A 101 1.94 -14.27 -0.49
N VAL A 102 2.24 -13.19 -1.22
CA VAL A 102 2.31 -11.83 -0.64
C VAL A 102 0.94 -11.38 -0.09
N ILE A 103 -0.16 -11.70 -0.77
CA ILE A 103 -1.52 -11.43 -0.26
C ILE A 103 -1.77 -12.22 1.02
N ASP A 104 -1.36 -13.49 1.07
CA ASP A 104 -1.55 -14.35 2.24
C ASP A 104 -0.72 -13.85 3.43
N ILE A 105 0.52 -13.37 3.20
CA ILE A 105 1.33 -12.69 4.22
C ILE A 105 0.61 -11.45 4.73
N TYR A 106 0.07 -10.62 3.83
CA TYR A 106 -0.69 -9.43 4.21
C TYR A 106 -1.95 -9.81 5.01
N GLU A 107 -2.70 -10.82 4.58
CA GLU A 107 -3.88 -11.32 5.28
C GLU A 107 -3.52 -11.82 6.69
N ASN A 108 -2.45 -12.61 6.82
CA ASN A 108 -1.95 -13.10 8.09
C ASN A 108 -1.46 -11.98 9.01
N ALA A 109 -0.86 -10.93 8.44
CA ALA A 109 -0.46 -9.76 9.20
C ALA A 109 -1.67 -9.07 9.86
N LEU A 110 -2.86 -9.15 9.26
CA LEU A 110 -4.07 -8.49 9.76
C LEU A 110 -4.94 -9.36 10.69
N ARG A 111 -4.68 -10.67 10.81
CA ARG A 111 -5.48 -11.59 11.66
C ARG A 111 -5.02 -11.59 13.12
N PRO A 112 -5.96 -11.41 14.07
CA PRO A 112 -6.41 -12.58 14.85
C PRO A 112 -7.93 -12.82 14.95
N SER A 113 -8.82 -11.96 14.46
CA SER A 113 -10.27 -12.14 14.64
C SER A 113 -11.12 -11.79 13.40
N ASP A 114 -11.77 -12.82 12.85
CA ASP A 114 -12.96 -12.87 11.97
C ASP A 114 -13.37 -11.63 11.17
N ARG A 115 -12.50 -11.19 10.26
CA ARG A 115 -12.92 -10.31 9.15
C ARG A 115 -13.35 -11.14 7.96
N ARG A 116 -14.62 -11.59 7.96
CA ARG A 116 -15.27 -12.13 6.76
C ARG A 116 -15.13 -11.07 5.63
N GLY A 117 -14.57 -11.45 4.49
CA GLY A 117 -14.28 -10.52 3.38
C GLY A 117 -12.96 -9.75 3.48
N LEU A 118 -12.06 -10.07 4.42
CA LEU A 118 -10.74 -9.43 4.53
C LEU A 118 -9.94 -9.50 3.22
N ARG A 119 -9.99 -10.67 2.54
CA ARG A 119 -9.30 -10.85 1.27
C ARG A 119 -9.82 -9.90 0.20
N ASP A 120 -11.12 -9.65 0.15
CA ASP A 120 -11.71 -8.68 -0.79
C ASP A 120 -11.23 -7.25 -0.51
N VAL A 121 -11.15 -6.87 0.77
CA VAL A 121 -10.59 -5.57 1.19
C VAL A 121 -9.12 -5.44 0.77
N ILE A 122 -8.30 -6.48 0.99
CA ILE A 122 -6.89 -6.50 0.58
C ILE A 122 -6.77 -6.38 -0.94
N LEU A 123 -7.55 -7.15 -1.70
CA LEU A 123 -7.58 -7.07 -3.15
C LEU A 123 -7.97 -5.66 -3.61
N GLU A 124 -8.91 -5.03 -2.93
CA GLU A 124 -9.35 -3.68 -3.24
C GLU A 124 -8.27 -2.64 -2.92
N HIS A 125 -7.59 -2.74 -1.78
CA HIS A 125 -6.44 -1.91 -1.47
C HIS A 125 -5.34 -2.01 -2.52
N ARG A 126 -5.10 -3.21 -3.06
CA ARG A 126 -4.15 -3.41 -4.15
C ARG A 126 -4.62 -2.83 -5.48
N ARG A 127 -5.90 -2.95 -5.83
CA ARG A 127 -6.46 -2.34 -7.05
C ARG A 127 -6.34 -0.82 -6.99
N THR A 128 -6.79 -0.23 -5.89
CA THR A 128 -6.64 1.21 -5.63
C THR A 128 -5.17 1.62 -5.65
N GLY A 129 -4.30 0.85 -4.98
CA GLY A 129 -2.87 1.14 -4.95
C GLY A 129 -2.17 1.08 -6.31
N LYS A 130 -2.58 0.16 -7.19
CA LYS A 130 -2.08 0.15 -8.58
C LYS A 130 -2.45 1.43 -9.33
N ARG A 131 -3.70 1.89 -9.19
CA ARG A 131 -4.18 3.13 -9.83
C ARG A 131 -3.43 4.35 -9.29
N VAL A 132 -3.32 4.46 -7.96
CA VAL A 132 -2.60 5.56 -7.29
C VAL A 132 -1.11 5.55 -7.64
N LYS A 133 -0.44 4.39 -7.65
CA LYS A 133 0.97 4.28 -8.08
C LYS A 133 1.16 4.70 -9.53
N SER A 134 0.21 4.40 -10.41
CA SER A 134 0.24 4.87 -11.80
C SER A 134 0.12 6.39 -11.90
N LEU A 135 -0.71 7.02 -11.07
CA LEU A 135 -0.85 8.48 -11.02
C LEU A 135 0.40 9.17 -10.47
N ALA A 136 1.03 8.58 -9.45
CA ALA A 136 2.27 9.11 -8.90
C ALA A 136 3.41 9.16 -9.94
N GLY A 137 3.37 8.30 -10.96
CA GLY A 137 4.41 8.24 -11.98
C GLY A 137 5.79 7.98 -11.35
N PRO A 138 6.82 8.79 -11.65
CA PRO A 138 8.17 8.57 -11.15
C PRO A 138 8.36 8.97 -9.67
N SER A 139 7.46 9.74 -9.07
CA SER A 139 7.60 10.21 -7.68
C SER A 139 6.28 10.18 -6.92
N PRO A 140 6.23 9.55 -5.72
CA PRO A 140 5.05 9.61 -4.85
C PRO A 140 4.59 11.04 -4.53
N LEU A 141 5.48 12.03 -4.59
CA LEU A 141 5.16 13.43 -4.31
C LEU A 141 4.32 14.10 -5.40
N PHE A 142 4.22 13.53 -6.61
CA PHE A 142 3.29 14.06 -7.62
C PHE A 142 1.83 13.87 -7.23
N LEU A 143 1.54 13.03 -6.24
CA LEU A 143 0.21 12.89 -5.68
C LEU A 143 -0.32 14.17 -5.02
N LEU A 144 0.55 15.12 -4.68
CA LEU A 144 0.21 16.37 -4.00
C LEU A 144 -0.54 17.39 -4.87
N ILE A 145 -0.50 17.23 -6.19
CA ILE A 145 -1.17 18.15 -7.10
C ILE A 145 -2.66 17.82 -7.31
N TYR A 146 -3.09 16.64 -6.89
CA TYR A 146 -4.46 16.16 -7.07
C TYR A 146 -5.33 16.52 -5.86
N SER A 147 -6.62 16.73 -6.10
CA SER A 147 -7.58 17.06 -5.05
C SER A 147 -8.14 15.82 -4.35
N ASP A 148 -8.86 16.04 -3.26
CA ASP A 148 -9.68 15.03 -2.58
C ASP A 148 -10.80 14.46 -3.49
N GLU A 149 -11.30 15.22 -4.47
CA GLU A 149 -12.25 14.66 -5.44
C GLU A 149 -11.60 13.60 -6.34
N ALA A 150 -10.29 13.71 -6.61
CA ALA A 150 -9.57 12.64 -7.30
C ALA A 150 -9.49 11.38 -6.45
N GLU A 151 -9.40 11.51 -5.12
CA GLU A 151 -9.47 10.37 -4.20
C GLU A 151 -10.83 9.66 -4.33
N THR A 152 -11.92 10.41 -4.35
CA THR A 152 -13.27 9.84 -4.51
C THR A 152 -13.40 9.01 -5.79
N VAL A 153 -12.86 9.49 -6.92
CA VAL A 153 -12.89 8.75 -8.19
C VAL A 153 -12.09 7.44 -8.11
N MET A 154 -10.97 7.43 -7.39
CA MET A 154 -10.16 6.21 -7.23
C MET A 154 -10.92 5.13 -6.46
N TYR A 155 -11.79 5.51 -5.52
CA TYR A 155 -12.63 4.61 -4.71
C TYR A 155 -13.98 4.24 -5.35
N THR A 156 -14.62 5.12 -6.12
CA THR A 156 -15.94 4.86 -6.72
C THR A 156 -15.88 3.90 -7.90
N VAL A 157 -14.81 3.95 -8.71
CA VAL A 157 -14.57 3.00 -9.81
C VAL A 157 -14.34 1.56 -9.29
N SER A 158 -14.21 1.37 -7.99
CA SER A 158 -14.12 0.05 -7.35
C SER A 158 -15.47 -0.54 -6.93
N HIS A 159 -16.52 0.27 -6.82
CA HIS A 159 -17.87 -0.17 -6.42
C HIS A 159 -18.83 -0.37 -7.61
N THR A 160 -18.49 0.12 -8.80
CA THR A 160 -19.32 0.01 -10.01
C THR A 160 -18.97 -1.20 -10.89
N SER A 161 -18.02 -2.04 -10.48
CA SER A 161 -17.74 -3.33 -11.12
C SER A 161 -18.39 -4.45 -10.31
N ARG A 162 -19.72 -4.54 -10.39
CA ARG A 162 -20.49 -5.73 -10.05
C ARG A 162 -21.39 -6.08 -11.22
#